data_AF-A0AAQ4D5U7-F1
#
_entry.id   AF-A0AAQ4D5U7-F1
#
_cell.length_a   1.000
_cell.length_b   1.000
_cell.length_c   1.000
_cell.angle_alpha   90.00
_cell.angle_beta   90.00
_cell.angle_gamma   90.00
#
_symmetry.space_group_name_H-M   'P 1'
#
loop_
_entity.id
_entity.type
_entity.pdbx_description
1 polymer ?
#
loop_
_entity_poly.entity_id
_entity_poly.type
_entity_poly.pdbx_seq_one_letter_code
_entity_poly.pdbx_strand_id
1 'polypeptide(L)'
;MVSSARIYVDVILNHMTGANRNHTGTAGTPYTYKNCSYPGVPYGPGEFHTRESCGSASGSIEDYKNARQVRNCELVGLRDLDQSKKYVREKMVELMNKLIRLGVAGFRMDAAKHMWPKDLKKIFAKLDDLTTEFFPQHTRPFIYQEVIDMDTGDAVTRWQYQGLGRVTEFLYGAKLGAVLRKRTGMLLKYVRNFGEGWGFLPGGDALIFIDNHDNQRTGGADILTFFDSRLYKMAVAFMLAWPYGLPRVMSSYRWPRYFREGRDINAWIGPPSDEAWRIKPVVRQRDDTCGNGWVCEH
;
A
#
# COMPACT_ATOMS: atom_id res chain seq x y z
N MET A 1 -19.54 19.22 17.75
CA MET A 1 -18.80 18.89 16.51
C MET A 1 -18.55 17.39 16.52
N VAL A 2 -19.26 16.61 15.70
CA VAL A 2 -18.87 15.22 15.45
C VAL A 2 -17.66 15.30 14.52
N SER A 3 -16.48 14.92 15.01
CA SER A 3 -15.26 14.91 14.20
C SER A 3 -15.43 13.94 13.03
N SER A 4 -15.52 14.47 11.80
CA SER A 4 -15.83 13.70 10.58
C SER A 4 -14.60 13.02 9.96
N ALA A 5 -13.70 12.48 10.78
CA ALA A 5 -12.55 11.72 10.27
C ALA A 5 -13.02 10.35 9.79
N ARG A 6 -12.67 10.00 8.54
CA ARG A 6 -13.02 8.73 7.92
C ARG A 6 -11.86 7.76 8.05
N ILE A 7 -12.16 6.48 8.30
CA ILE A 7 -11.15 5.43 8.42
C ILE A 7 -11.06 4.63 7.12
N TYR A 8 -9.85 4.46 6.61
CA TYR A 8 -9.54 3.59 5.47
C TYR A 8 -8.63 2.48 5.96
N VAL A 9 -9.04 1.22 5.78
CA VAL A 9 -8.27 0.07 6.28
C VAL A 9 -7.29 -0.41 5.21
N ASP A 10 -6.07 -0.69 5.63
CA ASP A 10 -5.10 -1.42 4.84
C ASP A 10 -5.44 -2.91 4.82
N VAL A 11 -5.90 -3.43 3.68
CA VAL A 11 -6.31 -4.83 3.54
C VAL A 11 -5.31 -5.62 2.71
N ILE A 12 -4.74 -6.65 3.34
CA ILE A 12 -3.78 -7.57 2.77
C ILE A 12 -4.53 -8.79 2.27
N LEU A 13 -4.87 -8.81 0.98
CA LEU A 13 -5.68 -9.86 0.34
C LEU A 13 -4.91 -10.65 -0.72
N ASN A 14 -3.72 -10.20 -1.11
CA ASN A 14 -2.92 -10.94 -2.09
C ASN A 14 -2.38 -12.26 -1.52
N HIS A 15 -1.87 -12.20 -0.30
CA HIS A 15 -1.04 -13.25 0.27
C HIS A 15 -1.35 -13.49 1.76
N MET A 16 -0.82 -14.58 2.30
CA MET A 16 -0.81 -14.86 3.74
C MET A 16 0.57 -14.57 4.35
N THR A 17 1.30 -15.58 4.86
CA THR A 17 2.56 -15.34 5.57
C THR A 17 3.77 -15.59 4.66
N GLY A 18 4.90 -14.97 5.02
CA GLY A 18 6.22 -15.32 4.46
C GLY A 18 6.81 -16.58 5.09
N ALA A 19 8.01 -16.97 4.65
CA ALA A 19 8.72 -18.20 4.99
C ALA A 19 9.19 -18.35 6.46
N ASN A 20 8.38 -17.92 7.42
CA ASN A 20 8.58 -18.20 8.83
C ASN A 20 7.91 -19.52 9.23
N ARG A 21 8.62 -20.35 10.00
CA ARG A 21 8.14 -21.67 10.44
C ARG A 21 7.01 -21.50 11.46
N ASN A 22 6.17 -22.54 11.60
CA ASN A 22 4.94 -22.61 12.41
C ASN A 22 4.89 -21.57 13.55
N HIS A 23 3.93 -20.66 13.48
CA HIS A 23 3.82 -19.56 14.42
C HIS A 23 2.36 -19.30 14.78
N THR A 24 2.16 -18.49 15.81
CA THR A 24 0.86 -17.98 16.23
C THR A 24 0.73 -16.51 15.82
N GLY A 25 -0.38 -16.15 15.20
CA GLY A 25 -0.68 -14.77 14.83
C GLY A 25 -1.00 -13.89 16.06
N THR A 26 -1.12 -12.58 15.86
CA THR A 26 -1.35 -11.60 16.93
C THR A 26 -2.66 -11.79 17.69
N ALA A 27 -3.64 -12.49 17.11
CA ALA A 27 -4.91 -12.85 17.73
C ALA A 27 -4.97 -14.31 18.22
N GLY A 28 -3.82 -14.98 18.38
CA GLY A 28 -3.75 -16.33 18.95
C GLY A 28 -4.02 -17.47 17.95
N THR A 29 -4.27 -17.18 16.67
CA THR A 29 -4.52 -18.21 15.65
C THR A 29 -3.21 -18.82 15.14
N PRO A 30 -3.03 -20.16 15.19
CA PRO A 30 -1.85 -20.80 14.65
C PRO A 30 -1.86 -20.79 13.12
N TYR A 31 -0.68 -20.86 12.51
CA TYR A 31 -0.51 -21.12 11.07
C TYR A 31 0.76 -21.92 10.78
N THR A 32 0.79 -22.61 9.63
CA THR A 32 1.95 -23.34 9.13
C THR A 32 2.25 -22.94 7.68
N TYR A 33 3.35 -22.22 7.47
CA TYR A 33 3.78 -21.77 6.14
C TYR A 33 4.05 -22.93 5.16
N LYS A 34 4.72 -24.00 5.63
CA LYS A 34 5.14 -25.12 4.75
C LYS A 34 3.95 -25.86 4.14
N ASN A 35 2.86 -25.99 4.90
CA ASN A 35 1.66 -26.75 4.53
C ASN A 35 0.50 -25.82 4.14
N CYS A 36 0.75 -24.52 3.96
CA CYS A 36 -0.26 -23.51 3.65
C CYS A 36 -1.52 -23.61 4.54
N SER A 37 -1.33 -23.84 5.84
CA SER A 37 -2.42 -24.09 6.78
C SER A 37 -2.67 -22.84 7.64
N TYR A 38 -3.87 -22.26 7.47
CA TYR A 38 -4.33 -21.04 8.15
C TYR A 38 -5.72 -21.28 8.73
N PRO A 39 -5.85 -22.07 9.81
CA PRO A 39 -7.14 -22.52 10.36
C PRO A 39 -8.06 -21.40 10.86
N GLY A 40 -7.52 -20.20 11.12
CA GLY A 40 -8.32 -19.04 11.51
C GLY A 40 -9.26 -18.52 10.40
N VAL A 41 -9.01 -18.86 9.13
CA VAL A 41 -9.84 -18.44 7.99
C VAL A 41 -10.72 -19.56 7.41
N PRO A 42 -10.56 -20.82 7.84
CA PRO A 42 -9.64 -21.87 7.35
C PRO A 42 -9.22 -21.84 5.86
N TYR A 43 -7.95 -21.53 5.59
CA TYR A 43 -7.31 -21.84 4.30
C TYR A 43 -6.35 -23.03 4.41
N GLY A 44 -6.34 -23.87 3.39
CA GLY A 44 -5.38 -24.95 3.16
C GLY A 44 -4.63 -24.78 1.84
N PRO A 45 -3.79 -25.75 1.44
CA PRO A 45 -3.06 -25.70 0.16
C PRO A 45 -3.95 -25.46 -1.07
N GLY A 46 -5.21 -25.90 -1.00
CA GLY A 46 -6.20 -25.73 -2.05
C GLY A 46 -6.62 -24.28 -2.30
N GLU A 47 -6.24 -23.32 -1.46
CA GLU A 47 -6.62 -21.92 -1.61
C GLU A 47 -5.49 -21.02 -2.14
N PHE A 48 -4.33 -21.59 -2.43
CA PHE A 48 -3.15 -20.87 -2.92
C PHE A 48 -2.87 -21.20 -4.39
N HIS A 49 -2.20 -20.28 -5.07
CA HIS A 49 -1.60 -20.58 -6.35
C HIS A 49 -0.51 -21.66 -6.19
N THR A 50 -0.42 -22.54 -7.17
CA THR A 50 0.57 -23.62 -7.20
C THR A 50 1.78 -23.21 -8.04
N ARG A 51 2.85 -24.00 -7.96
CA ARG A 51 4.03 -23.80 -8.81
C ARG A 51 3.67 -23.88 -10.30
N GLU A 52 2.70 -24.71 -10.64
CA GLU A 52 2.17 -24.82 -12.00
C GLU A 52 1.45 -23.53 -12.42
N SER A 53 0.57 -22.95 -11.58
CA SER A 53 -0.11 -21.69 -11.93
C SER A 53 0.84 -20.50 -11.98
N CYS A 54 1.87 -20.47 -11.12
CA CYS A 54 2.96 -19.50 -11.11
C CYS A 54 3.82 -19.58 -12.38
N GLY A 55 4.37 -20.75 -12.67
CA GLY A 55 5.20 -21.00 -13.85
C GLY A 55 6.67 -20.60 -13.73
N SER A 56 7.16 -20.18 -12.55
CA SER A 56 8.58 -19.92 -12.29
C SER A 56 9.28 -21.14 -11.65
N ALA A 57 10.61 -21.16 -11.70
CA ALA A 57 11.41 -22.26 -11.15
C ALA A 57 11.47 -22.22 -9.62
N SER A 58 11.45 -21.04 -9.00
CA SER A 58 11.42 -20.91 -7.54
C SER A 58 10.02 -21.01 -6.95
N GLY A 59 8.97 -20.76 -7.75
CA GLY A 59 7.62 -20.48 -7.25
C GLY A 59 7.43 -19.01 -6.82
N SER A 60 8.50 -18.20 -6.86
CA SER A 60 8.47 -16.76 -6.61
C SER A 60 8.50 -15.96 -7.91
N ILE A 61 8.19 -14.67 -7.82
CA ILE A 61 8.28 -13.74 -8.96
C ILE A 61 9.75 -13.57 -9.35
N GLU A 62 10.11 -13.96 -10.56
CA GLU A 62 11.47 -13.82 -11.12
C GLU A 62 11.53 -12.80 -12.26
N ASP A 63 10.42 -12.60 -12.97
CA ASP A 63 10.32 -11.72 -14.12
C ASP A 63 9.07 -10.81 -14.07
N TYR A 64 9.29 -9.51 -13.87
CA TYR A 64 8.23 -8.49 -13.89
C TYR A 64 7.70 -8.16 -15.30
N LYS A 65 8.32 -8.68 -16.37
CA LYS A 65 7.79 -8.67 -17.74
C LYS A 65 6.82 -9.83 -17.99
N ASN A 66 6.63 -10.72 -17.02
CA ASN A 66 5.68 -11.82 -17.10
C ASN A 66 4.48 -11.57 -16.18
N ALA A 67 3.37 -11.07 -16.73
CA ALA A 67 2.16 -10.74 -15.95
C ALA A 67 1.57 -11.96 -15.20
N ARG A 68 1.79 -13.18 -15.70
CA ARG A 68 1.36 -14.41 -15.01
C ARG A 68 2.21 -14.62 -13.76
N GLN A 69 3.54 -14.49 -13.86
CA GLN A 69 4.38 -14.62 -12.68
C GLN A 69 4.05 -13.55 -11.64
N VAL A 70 3.93 -12.29 -12.07
CA VAL A 70 3.62 -11.15 -11.18
C VAL A 70 2.34 -11.40 -10.36
N ARG A 71 1.36 -12.14 -10.89
CA ARG A 71 0.04 -12.33 -10.26
C ARG A 71 -0.25 -13.71 -9.68
N ASN A 72 0.61 -14.70 -9.93
CA ASN A 72 0.38 -16.08 -9.50
C ASN A 72 1.58 -16.68 -8.74
N CYS A 73 2.70 -15.98 -8.68
CA CYS A 73 3.89 -16.42 -7.94
C CYS A 73 4.03 -15.66 -6.63
N GLU A 74 4.76 -16.25 -5.69
CA GLU A 74 4.98 -15.67 -4.37
C GLU A 74 5.80 -14.38 -4.48
N LEU A 75 5.21 -13.26 -4.04
CA LEU A 75 5.93 -12.00 -3.84
C LEU A 75 6.87 -12.19 -2.64
N VAL A 76 8.19 -12.19 -2.88
CA VAL A 76 9.23 -12.37 -1.83
C VAL A 76 8.98 -13.55 -0.87
N GLY A 77 8.41 -14.64 -1.38
CA GLY A 77 8.10 -15.83 -0.60
C GLY A 77 6.86 -15.69 0.31
N LEU A 78 5.96 -14.77 0.01
CA LEU A 78 4.65 -14.67 0.66
C LEU A 78 3.67 -15.64 -0.02
N ARG A 79 3.00 -16.50 0.76
CA ARG A 79 2.06 -17.49 0.19
C ARG A 79 0.92 -16.81 -0.56
N ASP A 80 0.86 -17.03 -1.86
CA ASP A 80 0.00 -16.30 -2.78
C ASP A 80 -1.39 -16.95 -2.89
N LEU A 81 -2.44 -16.24 -2.51
CA LEU A 81 -3.82 -16.74 -2.52
C LEU A 81 -4.36 -16.80 -3.96
N ASP A 82 -5.16 -17.81 -4.29
CA ASP A 82 -5.78 -17.92 -5.60
C ASP A 82 -7.17 -17.24 -5.60
N GLN A 83 -7.21 -15.94 -5.92
CA GLN A 83 -8.46 -15.18 -5.98
C GLN A 83 -9.35 -15.57 -7.18
N SER A 84 -8.91 -16.47 -8.07
CA SER A 84 -9.79 -17.06 -9.08
C SER A 84 -10.83 -17.98 -8.44
N LYS A 85 -10.51 -18.57 -7.27
CA LYS A 85 -11.40 -19.46 -6.51
C LYS A 85 -12.51 -18.68 -5.81
N LYS A 86 -13.74 -19.18 -5.93
CA LYS A 86 -14.93 -18.56 -5.32
C LYS A 86 -14.80 -18.47 -3.80
N TYR A 87 -14.34 -19.53 -3.15
CA TYR A 87 -14.19 -19.59 -1.69
C TYR A 87 -13.24 -18.50 -1.15
N VAL A 88 -12.07 -18.33 -1.79
CA VAL A 88 -11.08 -17.30 -1.44
C VAL A 88 -11.72 -15.90 -1.52
N ARG A 89 -12.41 -15.58 -2.62
CA ARG A 89 -13.11 -14.29 -2.76
C ARG A 89 -14.20 -14.09 -1.71
N GLU A 90 -14.94 -15.14 -1.36
CA GLU A 90 -16.01 -15.04 -0.35
C GLU A 90 -15.46 -14.72 1.03
N LYS A 91 -14.33 -15.32 1.42
CA LYS A 91 -13.65 -14.99 2.68
C LYS A 91 -13.09 -13.57 2.71
N MET A 92 -12.58 -13.08 1.58
CA MET A 92 -12.15 -11.68 1.46
C MET A 92 -13.32 -10.71 1.60
N VAL A 93 -14.43 -10.96 0.90
CA VAL A 93 -15.65 -10.15 0.98
C VAL A 93 -16.24 -10.19 2.39
N GLU A 94 -16.25 -11.34 3.06
CA GLU A 94 -16.70 -11.49 4.45
C GLU A 94 -15.95 -10.54 5.40
N LEU A 95 -14.62 -10.51 5.30
CA LEU A 95 -13.76 -9.60 6.07
C LEU A 95 -14.06 -8.13 5.75
N MET A 96 -14.08 -7.77 4.47
CA MET A 96 -14.28 -6.37 4.06
C MET A 96 -15.67 -5.87 4.46
N ASN A 97 -16.73 -6.65 4.26
CA ASN A 97 -18.09 -6.28 4.66
C ASN A 97 -18.23 -6.21 6.19
N LYS A 98 -17.51 -7.05 6.95
CA LYS A 98 -17.43 -6.90 8.41
C LYS A 98 -16.85 -5.54 8.79
N LEU A 99 -15.79 -5.09 8.12
CA LEU A 99 -15.17 -3.78 8.37
C LEU A 99 -16.09 -2.62 7.96
N ILE A 100 -16.81 -2.73 6.82
CA ILE A 100 -17.81 -1.75 6.39
C ILE A 100 -18.91 -1.57 7.46
N ARG A 101 -19.43 -2.69 8.00
CA ARG A 101 -20.43 -2.66 9.08
C ARG A 101 -19.92 -1.99 10.36
N LEU A 102 -18.61 -2.00 10.60
CA LEU A 102 -17.98 -1.31 11.73
C LEU A 102 -17.74 0.20 11.46
N GLY A 103 -18.10 0.72 10.29
CA GLY A 103 -17.99 2.14 9.95
C GLY A 103 -16.76 2.54 9.13
N VAL A 104 -15.98 1.58 8.63
CA VAL A 104 -14.86 1.84 7.71
C VAL A 104 -15.38 2.46 6.42
N ALA A 105 -14.75 3.55 5.95
CA ALA A 105 -15.15 4.30 4.77
C ALA A 105 -14.60 3.73 3.45
N GLY A 106 -13.57 2.89 3.53
CA GLY A 106 -12.90 2.36 2.36
C GLY A 106 -11.62 1.61 2.68
N PHE A 107 -10.86 1.28 1.63
CA PHE A 107 -9.76 0.33 1.69
C PHE A 107 -8.57 0.75 0.83
N ARG A 108 -7.36 0.65 1.39
CA ARG A 108 -6.12 0.48 0.61
C ARG A 108 -6.01 -1.00 0.27
N MET A 109 -5.97 -1.32 -1.00
CA MET A 109 -5.70 -2.68 -1.46
C MET A 109 -4.19 -2.88 -1.57
N ASP A 110 -3.59 -3.52 -0.57
CA ASP A 110 -2.18 -3.90 -0.56
C ASP A 110 -1.85 -4.80 -1.75
N ALA A 111 -0.65 -4.63 -2.33
CA ALA A 111 -0.11 -5.51 -3.36
C ALA A 111 -1.07 -5.75 -4.54
N ALA A 112 -1.92 -4.77 -4.90
CA ALA A 112 -2.93 -4.96 -5.94
C ALA A 112 -2.34 -5.32 -7.31
N LYS A 113 -1.11 -4.86 -7.61
CA LYS A 113 -0.31 -5.30 -8.78
C LYS A 113 -0.24 -6.82 -8.93
N HIS A 114 -0.23 -7.54 -7.82
CA HIS A 114 -0.11 -8.99 -7.73
C HIS A 114 -1.46 -9.72 -7.75
N MET A 115 -2.57 -9.00 -7.81
CA MET A 115 -3.90 -9.59 -7.97
C MET A 115 -4.46 -9.29 -9.37
N TRP A 116 -5.22 -10.24 -9.94
CA TRP A 116 -5.86 -10.01 -11.23
C TRP A 116 -7.01 -8.98 -11.14
N PRO A 117 -7.06 -7.96 -12.02
CA PRO A 117 -8.15 -6.98 -12.05
C PRO A 117 -9.54 -7.62 -12.18
N LYS A 118 -9.66 -8.71 -12.95
CA LYS A 118 -10.91 -9.47 -13.10
C LYS A 118 -11.42 -10.06 -11.78
N ASP A 119 -10.52 -10.42 -10.87
CA ASP A 119 -10.88 -11.05 -9.59
C ASP A 119 -11.13 -9.99 -8.52
N LEU A 120 -10.37 -8.89 -8.52
CA LEU A 120 -10.68 -7.67 -7.77
C LEU A 120 -12.07 -7.13 -8.11
N LYS A 121 -12.42 -7.04 -9.41
CA LYS A 121 -13.75 -6.62 -9.85
C LYS A 121 -14.87 -7.48 -9.23
N LYS A 122 -14.68 -8.80 -9.15
CA LYS A 122 -15.66 -9.72 -8.53
C LYS A 122 -15.75 -9.52 -7.02
N ILE A 123 -14.65 -9.20 -6.34
CA ILE A 123 -14.64 -8.88 -4.91
C ILE A 123 -15.38 -7.55 -4.68
N PHE A 124 -15.01 -6.49 -5.39
CA PHE A 124 -15.58 -5.15 -5.21
C PHE A 124 -17.08 -5.08 -5.55
N ALA A 125 -17.53 -5.85 -6.53
CA ALA A 125 -18.95 -5.95 -6.89
C ALA A 125 -19.81 -6.58 -5.77
N LYS A 126 -19.21 -7.32 -4.84
CA LYS A 126 -19.90 -7.95 -3.70
C LYS A 126 -19.77 -7.18 -2.39
N LEU A 127 -19.09 -6.04 -2.39
CA LEU A 127 -19.00 -5.22 -1.18
C LEU A 127 -20.35 -4.57 -0.88
N ASP A 128 -20.67 -4.45 0.40
CA ASP A 128 -21.86 -3.73 0.86
C ASP A 128 -21.69 -2.22 0.62
N ASP A 129 -22.81 -1.48 0.61
CA ASP A 129 -22.75 -0.02 0.75
C ASP A 129 -22.32 0.34 2.19
N LEU A 130 -21.74 1.53 2.37
CA LEU A 130 -21.34 2.03 3.68
C LEU A 130 -22.54 2.21 4.62
N THR A 131 -22.31 2.00 5.92
CA THR A 131 -23.36 2.14 6.94
C THR A 131 -24.00 3.53 6.92
N THR A 132 -25.33 3.57 6.97
CA THR A 132 -26.09 4.83 7.00
C THR A 132 -25.99 5.58 8.32
N GLU A 133 -25.37 4.98 9.34
CA GLU A 133 -25.06 5.66 10.60
C GLU A 133 -24.11 6.85 10.39
N PHE A 134 -23.18 6.75 9.45
CA PHE A 134 -22.14 7.75 9.22
C PHE A 134 -22.08 8.30 7.79
N PHE A 135 -22.78 7.65 6.85
CA PHE A 135 -22.70 7.94 5.41
C PHE A 135 -24.10 8.05 4.78
N PRO A 136 -24.24 8.80 3.67
CA PRO A 136 -25.48 8.80 2.90
C PRO A 136 -25.84 7.39 2.37
N GLN A 137 -27.13 7.16 2.14
CA GLN A 137 -27.61 5.93 1.52
C GLN A 137 -26.93 5.69 0.16
N HIS A 138 -26.67 4.43 -0.16
CA HIS A 138 -26.04 4.00 -1.42
C HIS A 138 -24.59 4.50 -1.63
N THR A 139 -23.91 4.91 -0.56
CA THR A 139 -22.49 5.27 -0.65
C THR A 139 -21.64 4.01 -0.75
N ARG A 140 -20.86 3.85 -1.82
CA ARG A 140 -19.90 2.74 -1.97
C ARG A 140 -18.62 2.99 -1.16
N PRO A 141 -17.94 1.94 -0.65
CA PRO A 141 -16.64 2.10 -0.02
C PRO A 141 -15.62 2.68 -1.00
N PHE A 142 -14.79 3.61 -0.52
CA PHE A 142 -13.71 4.18 -1.32
C PHE A 142 -12.57 3.17 -1.47
N ILE A 143 -12.21 2.83 -2.70
CA ILE A 143 -11.14 1.88 -2.99
C ILE A 143 -9.97 2.61 -3.63
N TYR A 144 -8.76 2.38 -3.11
CA TYR A 144 -7.53 2.71 -3.82
C TYR A 144 -6.54 1.55 -3.79
N GLN A 145 -5.87 1.34 -4.91
CA GLN A 145 -5.13 0.13 -5.20
C GLN A 145 -3.64 0.41 -5.25
N GLU A 146 -2.85 -0.34 -4.49
CA GLU A 146 -1.41 -0.25 -4.60
C GLU A 146 -0.92 -0.98 -5.85
N VAL A 147 -0.53 -0.18 -6.84
CA VAL A 147 0.11 -0.69 -8.06
C VAL A 147 1.38 0.12 -8.29
N ILE A 148 2.52 -0.48 -7.93
CA ILE A 148 3.82 0.12 -8.19
C ILE A 148 4.13 -0.01 -9.68
N ASP A 149 3.93 1.07 -10.41
CA ASP A 149 4.28 1.22 -11.82
C ASP A 149 5.21 2.43 -11.96
N MET A 150 6.49 2.18 -12.23
CA MET A 150 7.51 3.22 -12.38
C MET A 150 7.80 3.54 -13.85
N ASP A 151 6.92 3.10 -14.77
CA ASP A 151 7.10 3.24 -16.22
C ASP A 151 8.41 2.61 -16.73
N THR A 152 8.79 1.48 -16.12
CA THR A 152 9.96 0.67 -16.47
C THR A 152 9.65 -0.40 -17.52
N GLY A 153 8.43 -0.38 -18.08
CA GLY A 153 7.91 -1.33 -19.05
C GLY A 153 7.46 -2.67 -18.47
N ASP A 154 7.13 -2.73 -17.17
CA ASP A 154 6.60 -3.94 -16.53
C ASP A 154 5.32 -4.41 -17.23
N ALA A 155 5.05 -5.72 -17.24
CA ALA A 155 3.87 -6.25 -17.93
C ALA A 155 2.54 -5.93 -17.22
N VAL A 156 2.61 -5.57 -15.94
CA VAL A 156 1.47 -5.09 -15.15
C VAL A 156 1.63 -3.59 -14.92
N THR A 157 0.66 -2.82 -15.42
CA THR A 157 0.67 -1.36 -15.35
C THR A 157 -0.50 -0.83 -14.54
N ARG A 158 -0.38 0.39 -14.01
CA ARG A 158 -1.44 1.07 -13.23
C ARG A 158 -2.75 1.22 -14.03
N TRP A 159 -2.64 1.38 -15.35
CA TRP A 159 -3.76 1.51 -16.28
C TRP A 159 -4.71 0.30 -16.26
N GLN A 160 -4.20 -0.90 -15.93
CA GLN A 160 -5.02 -2.11 -15.87
C GLN A 160 -5.99 -2.15 -14.67
N TYR A 161 -5.79 -1.26 -13.69
CA TYR A 161 -6.59 -1.16 -12.46
C TYR A 161 -7.50 0.08 -12.45
N GLN A 162 -7.37 0.91 -13.48
CA GLN A 162 -8.24 2.05 -13.71
C GLN A 162 -9.70 1.59 -13.82
N GLY A 163 -10.63 2.37 -13.23
CA GLY A 163 -12.06 2.06 -13.24
C GLY A 163 -12.52 1.04 -12.18
N LEU A 164 -11.62 0.42 -11.41
CA LEU A 164 -11.96 -0.39 -10.23
C LEU A 164 -11.95 0.41 -8.91
N GLY A 165 -11.40 1.61 -8.96
CA GLY A 165 -11.09 2.48 -7.83
C GLY A 165 -9.89 3.35 -8.20
N ARG A 166 -9.42 4.17 -7.27
CA ARG A 166 -8.18 4.91 -7.49
C ARG A 166 -6.97 3.97 -7.50
N VAL A 167 -5.85 4.44 -8.03
CA VAL A 167 -4.58 3.73 -8.06
C VAL A 167 -3.48 4.65 -7.53
N THR A 168 -2.55 4.09 -6.76
CA THR A 168 -1.39 4.82 -6.23
C THR A 168 -0.47 5.27 -7.37
N GLU A 169 -0.30 6.58 -7.54
CA GLU A 169 0.56 7.14 -8.58
C GLU A 169 2.00 7.33 -8.05
N PHE A 170 2.79 6.26 -8.05
CA PHE A 170 4.16 6.26 -7.51
C PHE A 170 5.11 7.20 -8.27
N LEU A 171 4.83 7.50 -9.55
CA LEU A 171 5.61 8.49 -10.31
C LEU A 171 5.49 9.90 -9.73
N TYR A 172 4.39 10.23 -9.05
CA TYR A 172 4.16 11.57 -8.52
C TYR A 172 5.27 11.99 -7.55
N GLY A 173 5.47 11.23 -6.47
CA GLY A 173 6.50 11.50 -5.48
C GLY A 173 7.92 11.41 -6.07
N ALA A 174 8.18 10.41 -6.91
CA ALA A 174 9.49 10.23 -7.54
C ALA A 174 9.88 11.39 -8.48
N LYS A 175 8.98 11.82 -9.36
CA LYS A 175 9.25 12.91 -10.31
C LYS A 175 9.34 14.27 -9.60
N LEU A 176 8.45 14.55 -8.65
CA LEU A 176 8.52 15.79 -7.88
C LEU A 176 9.79 15.87 -7.02
N GLY A 177 10.17 14.75 -6.41
CA GLY A 177 11.41 14.63 -5.66
C GLY A 177 12.64 14.85 -6.54
N ALA A 178 12.69 14.27 -7.75
CA ALA A 178 13.76 14.51 -8.72
C ALA A 178 13.86 15.99 -9.14
N VAL A 179 12.72 16.67 -9.33
CA VAL A 179 12.66 18.12 -9.61
C VAL A 179 13.23 18.93 -8.46
N LEU A 180 12.81 18.66 -7.22
CA LEU A 180 13.26 19.42 -6.05
C LEU A 180 14.71 19.14 -5.67
N ARG A 181 15.21 17.93 -5.96
CA ARG A 181 16.64 17.57 -5.85
C ARG A 181 17.48 18.08 -7.04
N LYS A 182 16.87 18.77 -8.01
CA LYS A 182 17.53 19.32 -9.20
C LYS A 182 18.34 18.26 -9.97
N ARG A 183 17.76 17.07 -10.15
CA ARG A 183 18.35 16.05 -11.03
C ARG A 183 18.56 16.63 -12.44
N THR A 184 19.57 16.13 -13.15
CA THR A 184 19.91 16.61 -14.49
C THR A 184 18.68 16.67 -15.39
N GLY A 185 18.37 17.86 -15.91
CA GLY A 185 17.19 18.08 -16.76
C GLY A 185 15.86 18.28 -16.03
N MET A 186 15.82 18.28 -14.69
CA MET A 186 14.60 18.45 -13.90
C MET A 186 14.62 19.80 -13.16
N LEU A 187 13.81 20.75 -13.60
CA LEU A 187 13.72 22.11 -13.06
C LEU A 187 12.28 22.43 -12.66
N LEU A 188 12.11 23.28 -11.65
CA LEU A 188 10.78 23.68 -11.16
C LEU A 188 9.93 24.34 -12.25
N LYS A 189 10.52 25.01 -13.24
CA LYS A 189 9.78 25.56 -14.39
C LYS A 189 9.05 24.50 -15.23
N TYR A 190 9.44 23.22 -15.13
CA TYR A 190 8.84 22.14 -15.90
C TYR A 190 7.57 21.58 -15.27
N VAL A 191 7.28 21.83 -13.99
CA VAL A 191 6.05 21.34 -13.34
C VAL A 191 4.80 22.14 -13.71
N ARG A 192 4.87 23.04 -14.70
CA ARG A 192 3.74 23.84 -15.19
C ARG A 192 2.52 23.02 -15.67
N ASN A 193 2.75 21.76 -16.06
CA ASN A 193 1.73 20.80 -16.49
C ASN A 193 1.83 19.48 -15.70
N PHE A 194 2.31 19.53 -14.45
CA PHE A 194 2.50 18.34 -13.61
C PHE A 194 1.19 17.58 -13.39
N GLY A 195 1.20 16.26 -13.56
CA GLY A 195 -0.01 15.45 -13.62
C GLY A 195 -0.06 14.61 -14.90
N GLU A 196 -1.22 14.56 -15.56
CA GLU A 196 -1.43 13.79 -16.79
C GLU A 196 -0.41 14.11 -17.90
N GLY A 197 0.00 15.38 -18.03
CA GLY A 197 1.02 15.82 -19.00
C GLY A 197 2.42 15.24 -18.76
N TRP A 198 2.62 14.56 -17.61
CA TRP A 198 3.84 13.83 -17.25
C TRP A 198 3.68 12.31 -17.39
N GLY A 199 2.61 11.84 -18.05
CA GLY A 199 2.31 10.43 -18.25
C GLY A 199 1.67 9.75 -17.04
N PHE A 200 1.16 10.53 -16.09
CA PHE A 200 0.45 10.00 -14.93
C PHE A 200 -1.00 9.64 -15.31
N LEU A 201 -1.68 8.89 -14.44
CA LEU A 201 -3.11 8.62 -14.57
C LEU A 201 -3.96 9.90 -14.63
N PRO A 202 -5.20 9.80 -15.12
CA PRO A 202 -6.17 10.87 -14.93
C PRO A 202 -6.29 11.26 -13.46
N GLY A 203 -6.40 12.57 -13.17
CA GLY A 203 -6.43 13.05 -11.78
C GLY A 203 -7.57 12.46 -10.93
N GLY A 204 -8.68 12.09 -11.57
CA GLY A 204 -9.81 11.39 -10.93
C GLY A 204 -9.49 9.95 -10.48
N ASP A 205 -8.50 9.31 -11.10
CA ASP A 205 -8.10 7.93 -10.85
C ASP A 205 -6.85 7.83 -9.96
N ALA A 206 -6.12 8.93 -9.75
CA ALA A 206 -4.87 8.93 -9.00
C ALA A 206 -5.06 9.17 -7.50
N LEU A 207 -4.42 8.35 -6.66
CA LEU A 207 -4.07 8.68 -5.28
C LEU A 207 -2.59 9.01 -5.23
N ILE A 208 -2.25 10.20 -4.75
CA ILE A 208 -0.90 10.75 -4.81
C ILE A 208 -0.31 10.93 -3.42
N PHE A 209 1.01 10.87 -3.34
CA PHE A 209 1.78 11.06 -2.11
C PHE A 209 3.22 11.41 -2.47
N ILE A 210 3.92 12.06 -1.53
CA ILE A 210 5.36 12.31 -1.66
C ILE A 210 6.15 11.03 -1.32
N ASP A 211 5.77 10.40 -0.21
CA ASP A 211 6.29 9.14 0.28
C ASP A 211 5.17 8.25 0.84
N ASN A 212 5.47 6.97 1.02
CA ASN A 212 4.65 6.00 1.73
C ASN A 212 5.52 5.22 2.72
N HIS A 213 4.91 4.28 3.45
CA HIS A 213 5.63 3.49 4.44
C HIS A 213 6.76 2.63 3.84
N ASP A 214 6.64 2.16 2.59
CA ASP A 214 7.73 1.41 1.95
C ASP A 214 8.86 2.32 1.48
N ASN A 215 8.53 3.27 0.61
CA ASN A 215 9.54 4.02 -0.14
C ASN A 215 10.29 5.04 0.72
N GLN A 216 9.78 5.40 1.90
CA GLN A 216 10.56 6.21 2.87
C GLN A 216 11.71 5.42 3.52
N ARG A 217 11.69 4.08 3.40
CA ARG A 217 12.70 3.15 3.92
C ARG A 217 13.54 2.53 2.81
N THR A 218 12.91 2.13 1.72
CA THR A 218 13.52 1.34 0.63
C THR A 218 13.47 2.02 -0.73
N GLY A 219 12.87 3.21 -0.80
CA GLY A 219 12.72 3.96 -2.05
C GLY A 219 14.06 4.47 -2.59
N GLY A 220 14.05 4.81 -3.87
CA GLY A 220 15.21 5.40 -4.53
C GLY A 220 15.56 6.79 -3.96
N ALA A 221 16.76 7.26 -4.31
CA ALA A 221 17.32 8.52 -3.81
C ALA A 221 16.47 9.78 -4.09
N ASP A 222 15.46 9.68 -4.96
CA ASP A 222 14.59 10.80 -5.31
C ASP A 222 13.33 10.89 -4.45
N ILE A 223 13.02 9.88 -3.65
CA ILE A 223 11.93 9.98 -2.68
C ILE A 223 12.34 10.95 -1.57
N LEU A 224 11.48 11.94 -1.31
CA LEU A 224 11.64 12.90 -0.22
C LEU A 224 10.87 12.39 0.99
N THR A 225 11.47 12.49 2.18
CA THR A 225 10.86 12.02 3.43
C THR A 225 11.05 13.06 4.52
N PHE A 226 10.52 12.83 5.73
CA PHE A 226 10.80 13.70 6.88
C PHE A 226 12.30 13.85 7.21
N PHE A 227 13.16 12.90 6.77
CA PHE A 227 14.62 13.04 6.90
C PHE A 227 15.20 14.16 6.01
N ASP A 228 14.48 14.55 4.95
CA ASP A 228 14.80 15.65 4.03
C ASP A 228 13.90 16.87 4.31
N SER A 229 13.64 17.16 5.60
CA SER A 229 12.58 18.06 6.08
C SER A 229 12.33 19.33 5.25
N ARG A 230 13.37 20.07 4.86
CA ARG A 230 13.21 21.30 4.06
C ARG A 230 12.58 21.02 2.70
N LEU A 231 13.13 20.07 1.94
CA LEU A 231 12.62 19.72 0.61
C LEU A 231 11.29 18.98 0.71
N TYR A 232 11.11 18.16 1.73
CA TYR A 232 9.85 17.44 1.99
C TYR A 232 8.69 18.41 2.20
N LYS A 233 8.87 19.44 3.03
CA LYS A 233 7.85 20.49 3.22
C LYS A 233 7.52 21.22 1.92
N MET A 234 8.51 21.50 1.07
CA MET A 234 8.26 22.09 -0.26
C MET A 234 7.45 21.15 -1.16
N ALA A 235 7.74 19.85 -1.14
CA ALA A 235 7.04 18.84 -1.92
C ALA A 235 5.59 18.67 -1.46
N VAL A 236 5.35 18.56 -0.15
CA VAL A 236 4.01 18.46 0.43
C VAL A 236 3.21 19.74 0.17
N ALA A 237 3.82 20.92 0.32
CA ALA A 237 3.15 22.19 0.00
C ALA A 237 2.73 22.26 -1.48
N PHE A 238 3.62 21.85 -2.40
CA PHE A 238 3.26 21.75 -3.82
C PHE A 238 2.12 20.75 -4.04
N MET A 239 2.18 19.57 -3.43
CA MET A 239 1.16 18.53 -3.55
C MET A 239 -0.23 18.98 -3.10
N LEU A 240 -0.30 19.72 -2.00
CA LEU A 240 -1.57 20.21 -1.45
C LEU A 240 -2.11 21.43 -2.20
N ALA A 241 -1.25 22.22 -2.85
CA ALA A 241 -1.65 23.39 -3.64
C ALA A 241 -1.99 23.05 -5.10
N TRP A 242 -1.48 21.94 -5.64
CA TRP A 242 -1.62 21.58 -7.04
C TRP A 242 -2.87 20.70 -7.28
N PRO A 243 -3.75 21.04 -8.25
CA PRO A 243 -5.05 20.39 -8.43
C PRO A 243 -4.95 19.08 -9.24
N TYR A 244 -4.19 18.11 -8.74
CA TYR A 244 -4.04 16.80 -9.36
C TYR A 244 -4.16 15.70 -8.30
N GLY A 245 -4.89 14.63 -8.61
CA GLY A 245 -5.00 13.45 -7.74
C GLY A 245 -5.70 13.71 -6.40
N LEU A 246 -5.84 12.65 -5.60
CA LEU A 246 -6.24 12.74 -4.21
C LEU A 246 -5.00 12.66 -3.31
N PRO A 247 -4.62 13.72 -2.58
CA PRO A 247 -3.42 13.71 -1.77
C PRO A 247 -3.56 12.86 -0.51
N ARG A 248 -2.53 12.07 -0.23
CA ARG A 248 -2.32 11.39 1.06
C ARG A 248 -1.02 11.89 1.68
N VAL A 249 -1.12 12.45 2.88
CA VAL A 249 0.04 12.84 3.70
C VAL A 249 0.49 11.64 4.51
N MET A 250 1.79 11.34 4.47
CA MET A 250 2.39 10.31 5.33
C MET A 250 2.56 10.87 6.74
N SER A 251 2.36 10.03 7.76
CA SER A 251 2.74 10.37 9.12
C SER A 251 3.52 9.22 9.74
N SER A 252 4.73 9.51 10.20
CA SER A 252 5.78 8.52 10.43
C SER A 252 6.23 8.48 11.89
N TYR A 253 7.11 7.54 12.16
CA TYR A 253 7.94 7.50 13.35
C TYR A 253 9.42 7.50 12.95
N ARG A 254 10.30 7.85 13.86
CA ARG A 254 11.76 7.81 13.66
C ARG A 254 12.28 6.41 13.96
N TRP A 255 13.23 5.97 13.14
CA TRP A 255 14.07 4.81 13.39
C TRP A 255 15.53 5.19 13.12
N PRO A 256 16.51 4.46 13.70
CA PRO A 256 17.94 4.73 13.47
C PRO A 256 18.35 4.28 12.06
N ARG A 257 18.03 5.09 11.05
CA ARG A 257 18.35 4.83 9.65
C ARG A 257 19.86 4.71 9.45
N TYR A 258 20.31 3.61 8.85
CA TYR A 258 21.73 3.36 8.61
C TYR A 258 21.95 2.75 7.23
N PHE A 259 22.61 3.50 6.34
CA PHE A 259 22.84 3.06 4.97
C PHE A 259 24.14 2.28 4.83
N ARG A 260 24.05 1.09 4.25
CA ARG A 260 25.17 0.32 3.73
C ARG A 260 24.87 -0.07 2.29
N GLU A 261 25.80 0.23 1.37
CA GLU A 261 25.65 -0.10 -0.06
C GLU A 261 24.32 0.40 -0.65
N GLY A 262 23.93 1.63 -0.30
CA GLY A 262 22.71 2.27 -0.80
C GLY A 262 21.40 1.74 -0.22
N ARG A 263 21.44 0.82 0.77
CA ARG A 263 20.25 0.29 1.45
C ARG A 263 20.26 0.63 2.93
N ASP A 264 19.10 1.01 3.47
CA ASP A 264 18.91 1.13 4.91
C ASP A 264 18.83 -0.27 5.53
N ILE A 265 19.88 -0.71 6.21
CA ILE A 265 19.91 -2.04 6.86
C ILE A 265 18.99 -2.11 8.08
N ASN A 266 18.47 -0.97 8.52
CA ASN A 266 17.54 -0.84 9.64
C ASN A 266 16.11 -0.57 9.18
N ALA A 267 15.80 -0.77 7.89
CA ALA A 267 14.46 -0.58 7.33
C ALA A 267 13.37 -1.46 7.97
N TRP A 268 13.75 -2.54 8.64
CA TRP A 268 12.84 -3.49 9.30
C TRP A 268 12.33 -3.01 10.67
N ILE A 269 12.89 -1.93 11.23
CA ILE A 269 12.56 -1.47 12.58
C ILE A 269 11.10 -1.01 12.67
N GLY A 270 10.35 -1.64 13.58
CA GLY A 270 8.96 -1.33 13.88
C GLY A 270 8.75 0.02 14.58
N PRO A 271 7.49 0.39 14.89
CA PRO A 271 7.17 1.63 15.56
C PRO A 271 7.80 1.70 16.97
N PRO A 272 7.88 2.90 17.57
CA PRO A 272 8.35 3.04 18.95
C PRO A 272 7.56 2.14 19.89
N SER A 273 8.24 1.20 20.53
CA SER A 273 7.64 0.24 21.45
C SER A 273 8.31 0.27 22.83
N ASP A 274 7.60 -0.23 23.84
CA ASP A 274 8.18 -0.56 25.13
C ASP A 274 8.86 -1.94 25.13
N GLU A 275 9.42 -2.35 26.28
CA GLU A 275 10.11 -3.63 26.45
C GLU A 275 9.19 -4.85 26.26
N ALA A 276 7.88 -4.65 26.36
CA ALA A 276 6.85 -5.66 26.12
C ALA A 276 6.30 -5.62 24.68
N TRP A 277 6.97 -4.92 23.76
CA TRP A 277 6.56 -4.75 22.37
C TRP A 277 5.21 -4.05 22.17
N ARG A 278 4.72 -3.33 23.18
CA ARG A 278 3.52 -2.49 23.03
C ARG A 278 3.91 -1.18 22.39
N ILE A 279 3.13 -0.74 21.40
CA ILE A 279 3.34 0.53 20.71
C ILE A 279 3.17 1.68 21.70
N LYS A 280 4.17 2.57 21.79
CA LYS A 280 4.14 3.73 22.67
C LYS A 280 3.11 4.76 22.19
N PRO A 281 2.39 5.43 23.10
CA PRO A 281 1.43 6.45 22.71
C PRO A 281 2.14 7.64 22.07
N VAL A 282 1.44 8.30 21.14
CA VAL A 282 1.86 9.61 20.60
C VAL A 282 1.70 10.65 21.70
N VAL A 283 2.76 11.41 21.99
CA VAL A 283 2.72 12.53 22.94
C VAL A 283 2.85 13.81 22.17
N ARG A 284 1.82 14.66 22.17
CA ARG A 284 1.89 15.99 21.58
C ARG A 284 2.50 16.96 22.59
N GLN A 285 3.58 17.61 22.20
CA GLN A 285 4.26 18.63 22.99
C GLN A 285 3.59 20.00 22.82
N ARG A 286 3.96 20.96 23.67
CA ARG A 286 3.41 22.34 23.63
C ARG A 286 3.81 23.12 22.39
N ASP A 287 4.89 22.72 21.72
CA ASP A 287 5.40 23.32 20.49
C ASP A 287 4.85 22.62 19.24
N ASP A 288 3.77 21.85 19.39
CA ASP A 288 3.11 21.04 18.36
C ASP A 288 3.98 19.90 17.78
N THR A 289 5.17 19.66 18.33
CA THR A 289 5.96 18.47 17.95
C THR A 289 5.45 17.21 18.64
N CYS A 290 5.81 16.06 18.08
CA CYS A 290 5.54 14.77 18.71
C CYS A 290 6.74 14.21 19.47
N GLY A 291 6.47 13.67 20.65
CA GLY A 291 7.40 12.92 21.48
C GLY A 291 7.37 11.41 21.21
N ASN A 292 8.06 10.62 22.04
CA ASN A 292 8.13 9.16 21.95
C ASN A 292 8.62 8.59 20.61
N GLY A 293 9.40 9.38 19.86
CA GLY A 293 9.94 8.97 18.57
C GLY A 293 8.95 9.09 17.40
N TRP A 294 7.75 9.64 17.62
CA TRP A 294 6.80 9.94 16.56
C TRP A 294 7.19 11.22 15.81
N VAL A 295 6.99 11.26 14.48
CA VAL A 295 7.34 12.41 13.65
C VAL A 295 6.17 13.39 13.53
N CYS A 296 4.96 12.89 13.27
CA CYS A 296 3.74 13.68 13.10
C CYS A 296 3.86 14.79 12.04
N GLU A 297 4.07 14.41 10.78
CA GLU A 297 4.15 15.34 9.65
C GLU A 297 2.81 16.03 9.29
N HIS A 298 1.68 15.53 9.80
CA HIS A 298 0.32 16.04 9.54
C HIS A 298 0.00 17.29 10.37
#